data_AF-A0A2E0DUI8-F1
#
_entry.id   AF-A0A2E0DUI8-F1
#
_cell.length_a   1.000
_cell.length_b   1.000
_cell.length_c   1.000
_cell.angle_alpha   90.00
_cell.angle_beta   90.00
_cell.angle_gamma   90.00
#
_symmetry.space_group_name_H-M   'P 1'
#
loop_
_entity.id
_entity.type
_entity.pdbx_description
1 polymer ?
#
loop_
_entity_poly.entity_id
_entity_poly.type
_entity_poly.pdbx_seq_one_letter_code
_entity_poly.pdbx_strand_id
1 'polypeptide(L)'
;MAKKSNKVDLPEWAVGLWNDLGSPSLDKLQSVHSGNLLERRNGLRRDDLIEILIDARALLPDADPWVRGRLISSGKTSLEILDEDDVQRFVARDTVVQIVLIAHTRPAYIDDKELLAFEREDMKRRSTLHEKVEKETTGNDDAHLWG
;
A
#
# COMPACT_ATOMS: atom_id res chain seq x y z
N MET A 1 6.44 32.02 -15.62
CA MET A 1 5.23 31.23 -15.96
C MET A 1 4.67 30.65 -14.66
N ALA A 2 3.44 31.00 -14.29
CA ALA A 2 2.83 30.50 -13.06
C ALA A 2 2.64 28.98 -13.17
N LYS A 3 3.20 28.20 -12.23
CA LYS A 3 2.90 26.78 -12.09
C LYS A 3 1.39 26.67 -11.86
N LYS A 4 0.65 26.13 -12.84
CA LYS A 4 -0.73 25.67 -12.59
C LYS A 4 -0.65 24.69 -11.41
N SER A 5 -1.29 25.02 -10.30
CA SER A 5 -1.55 24.05 -9.25
C SER A 5 -2.52 23.03 -9.85
N ASN A 6 -2.01 21.86 -10.23
CA ASN A 6 -2.85 20.70 -10.53
C ASN A 6 -3.51 20.30 -9.20
N LYS A 7 -4.66 20.89 -8.92
CA LYS A 7 -5.49 20.50 -7.80
C LYS A 7 -5.97 19.08 -8.11
N VAL A 8 -5.65 18.13 -7.25
CA VAL A 8 -6.09 16.74 -7.42
C VAL A 8 -7.55 16.68 -7.03
N ASP A 9 -8.43 16.45 -8.01
CA ASP A 9 -9.84 16.19 -7.74
C ASP A 9 -10.00 14.69 -7.45
N LEU A 10 -10.43 14.37 -6.23
CA LEU A 10 -10.71 13.00 -5.81
C LEU A 10 -12.12 12.57 -6.26
N PRO A 11 -12.30 11.31 -6.69
CA PRO A 11 -13.63 10.75 -6.89
C PRO A 11 -14.36 10.61 -5.55
N GLU A 12 -15.69 10.60 -5.58
CA GLU A 12 -16.56 10.64 -4.39
C GLU A 12 -16.23 9.54 -3.37
N TRP A 13 -16.07 8.30 -3.84
CA TRP A 13 -15.71 7.13 -3.03
C TRP A 13 -14.37 7.30 -2.26
N ALA A 14 -13.44 8.07 -2.81
CA ALA A 14 -12.10 8.23 -2.26
C ALA A 14 -12.03 9.30 -1.16
N VAL A 15 -13.04 10.16 -1.06
CA VAL A 15 -13.05 11.29 -0.12
C VAL A 15 -13.09 10.81 1.34
N GLY A 16 -13.90 9.79 1.64
CA GLY A 16 -13.97 9.19 2.98
C GLY A 16 -12.61 8.66 3.44
N LEU A 17 -12.02 7.78 2.62
CA LEU A 17 -10.69 7.19 2.89
C LEU A 17 -9.58 8.25 3.03
N TRP A 18 -9.64 9.33 2.24
CA TRP A 18 -8.70 10.43 2.35
C TRP A 18 -8.86 11.24 3.65
N ASN A 19 -10.09 11.44 4.11
CA ASN A 19 -10.37 12.10 5.39
C ASN A 19 -9.87 11.27 6.58
N ASP A 20 -10.03 9.96 6.52
CA ASP A 20 -9.55 9.05 7.58
C ASP A 20 -8.02 9.07 7.73
N LEU A 21 -7.30 9.40 6.66
CA LEU A 21 -5.85 9.61 6.65
C LEU A 21 -5.42 11.00 7.17
N GLY A 22 -6.36 11.83 7.64
CA GLY A 22 -6.08 13.19 8.09
C GLY A 22 -5.93 14.20 6.96
N SER A 23 -6.49 13.91 5.78
CA SER A 23 -6.59 14.82 4.64
C SER A 23 -5.24 15.41 4.17
N PRO A 24 -4.23 14.58 3.85
CA PRO A 24 -2.92 15.06 3.43
C PRO A 24 -2.98 15.90 2.13
N SER A 25 -2.06 16.85 2.00
CA SER A 25 -1.96 17.77 0.85
C SER A 25 -1.51 17.04 -0.42
N LEU A 26 -2.45 16.60 -1.25
CA LEU A 26 -2.21 15.79 -2.46
C LEU A 26 -1.32 16.47 -3.52
N ASP A 27 -1.37 17.81 -3.61
CA ASP A 27 -0.56 18.59 -4.57
C ASP A 27 0.95 18.39 -4.37
N LYS A 28 1.38 18.10 -3.14
CA LYS A 28 2.79 17.89 -2.77
C LYS A 28 3.24 16.44 -2.97
N LEU A 29 2.29 15.53 -3.17
CA LEU A 29 2.53 14.08 -3.19
C LEU A 29 2.57 13.50 -4.61
N GLN A 30 2.34 14.34 -5.62
CA GLN A 30 2.27 13.97 -7.03
C GLN A 30 3.50 13.22 -7.53
N SER A 31 3.27 12.33 -8.50
CA SER A 31 4.37 11.64 -9.18
C SER A 31 5.17 12.60 -10.06
N VAL A 32 6.49 12.46 -10.03
CA VAL A 32 7.45 13.16 -10.88
C VAL A 32 8.01 12.17 -11.90
N HIS A 33 7.55 12.29 -13.15
CA HIS A 33 7.86 11.34 -14.21
C HIS A 33 9.07 11.74 -15.08
N SER A 34 9.47 13.00 -15.04
CA SER A 34 10.46 13.57 -15.95
C SER A 34 11.49 14.42 -15.19
N GLY A 35 12.63 14.71 -15.83
CA GLY A 35 13.75 15.42 -15.20
C GLY A 35 14.88 14.49 -14.78
N ASN A 36 15.70 14.92 -13.80
CA ASN A 36 16.83 14.15 -13.30
C ASN A 36 16.37 12.80 -12.73
N LEU A 37 17.08 11.72 -13.02
CA LEU A 37 16.74 10.37 -12.59
C LEU A 37 16.56 10.28 -11.06
N LEU A 38 17.40 11.00 -10.30
CA LEU A 38 17.34 11.05 -8.84
C LEU A 38 16.18 11.88 -8.28
N GLU A 39 15.52 12.70 -9.09
CA GLU A 39 14.38 13.52 -8.68
C GLU A 39 13.03 12.89 -9.09
N ARG A 40 13.07 11.87 -9.95
CA ARG A 40 11.86 11.13 -10.34
C ARG A 40 11.33 10.37 -9.13
N ARG A 41 10.01 10.47 -8.94
CA ARG A 41 9.26 9.82 -7.86
C ARG A 41 8.00 9.26 -8.49
N ASN A 42 8.01 7.96 -8.76
CA ASN A 42 6.89 7.27 -9.39
C ASN A 42 6.71 5.89 -8.75
N GLY A 43 5.63 5.21 -9.12
CA GLY A 43 5.26 3.90 -8.58
C GLY A 43 4.27 4.00 -7.43
N LEU A 44 3.61 2.86 -7.18
CA LEU A 44 2.61 2.72 -6.12
C LEU A 44 3.29 2.74 -4.75
N ARG A 45 2.65 3.39 -3.80
CA ARG A 45 3.07 3.54 -2.41
C ARG A 45 2.03 2.94 -1.49
N ARG A 46 2.45 2.65 -0.26
CA ARG A 46 1.51 2.29 0.80
C ARG A 46 0.51 3.42 1.01
N ASP A 47 -0.74 3.06 1.27
CA ASP A 47 -1.87 3.95 1.48
C ASP A 47 -2.34 4.73 0.24
N ASP A 48 -1.78 4.48 -0.95
CA ASP A 48 -2.25 5.09 -2.18
C ASP A 48 -3.72 4.71 -2.44
N LEU A 49 -4.50 5.68 -2.92
CA LEU A 49 -5.87 5.45 -3.38
C LEU A 49 -5.78 4.96 -4.82
N ILE A 50 -6.33 3.77 -5.07
CA ILE A 50 -6.23 3.08 -6.35
C ILE A 50 -7.57 2.50 -6.80
N GLU A 51 -7.68 2.28 -8.10
CA GLU A 51 -8.71 1.46 -8.71
C GLU A 51 -8.05 0.30 -9.45
N ILE A 52 -8.65 -0.88 -9.36
CA ILE A 52 -8.17 -2.09 -10.02
C ILE A 52 -9.28 -2.64 -10.89
N LEU A 53 -8.93 -2.91 -12.15
CA LEU A 53 -9.80 -3.64 -13.06
C LEU A 53 -9.43 -5.13 -13.00
N ILE A 54 -10.41 -5.97 -12.65
CA ILE A 54 -10.29 -7.42 -12.63
C ILE A 54 -10.73 -8.01 -13.97
N ASP A 55 -10.10 -9.11 -14.38
CA ASP A 55 -10.53 -9.92 -15.52
C ASP A 55 -11.95 -10.44 -15.29
N ALA A 56 -12.90 -9.99 -16.11
CA ALA A 56 -14.31 -10.35 -16.00
C ALA A 56 -14.56 -11.87 -16.05
N ARG A 57 -13.64 -12.66 -16.65
CA ARG A 57 -13.74 -14.13 -16.67
C ARG A 57 -13.54 -14.78 -15.30
N ALA A 58 -12.93 -14.05 -14.37
CA ALA A 58 -12.75 -14.48 -12.98
C ALA A 58 -13.94 -14.10 -12.08
N LEU A 59 -14.96 -13.43 -12.62
CA LEU A 59 -16.08 -12.88 -11.87
C LEU A 59 -17.42 -13.52 -12.28
N LEU A 60 -18.42 -13.30 -11.43
CA LEU A 60 -19.81 -13.61 -11.78
C LEU A 60 -20.30 -12.63 -12.87
N PRO A 61 -21.23 -13.05 -13.75
CA PRO A 61 -21.66 -12.25 -14.91
C PRO A 61 -22.11 -10.81 -14.62
N ASP A 62 -22.68 -10.56 -13.44
CA ASP A 62 -23.24 -9.26 -13.05
C ASP A 62 -22.40 -8.52 -11.99
N ALA A 63 -21.18 -9.00 -11.69
CA ALA A 63 -20.31 -8.35 -10.73
C ALA A 63 -19.61 -7.13 -11.36
N ASP A 64 -19.50 -6.03 -10.60
CA ASP A 64 -18.65 -4.90 -11.00
C ASP A 64 -17.17 -5.36 -11.01
N PRO A 65 -16.47 -5.27 -12.16
CA PRO A 65 -15.07 -5.69 -12.24
C PRO A 65 -14.11 -4.69 -11.60
N TRP A 66 -14.58 -3.52 -11.17
CA TRP A 66 -13.75 -2.54 -10.49
C TRP A 66 -13.70 -2.78 -8.98
N VAL A 67 -12.48 -2.89 -8.46
CA VAL A 67 -12.21 -2.83 -7.02
C VAL A 67 -11.51 -1.51 -6.74
N ARG A 68 -12.05 -0.75 -5.78
CA ARG A 68 -11.56 0.58 -5.42
C ARG A 68 -11.20 0.61 -3.94
N GLY A 69 -10.19 1.39 -3.59
CA GLY A 69 -9.84 1.57 -2.19
C GLY A 69 -8.40 2.02 -1.96
N ARG A 70 -7.98 1.90 -0.71
CA ARG A 70 -6.64 2.22 -0.25
C ARG A 70 -5.75 0.99 -0.31
N LEU A 71 -4.58 1.11 -0.94
CA LEU A 71 -3.58 0.05 -1.02
C LEU A 71 -2.89 -0.15 0.34
N ILE A 72 -3.21 -1.25 1.02
CA ILE A 72 -2.60 -1.58 2.31
C ILE A 72 -1.28 -2.31 2.12
N SER A 73 -1.27 -3.31 1.23
CA SER A 73 -0.08 -4.08 0.93
C SER A 73 -0.06 -4.58 -0.51
N SER A 74 1.15 -4.77 -1.02
CA SER A 74 1.41 -5.18 -2.40
C SER A 74 2.30 -6.42 -2.38
N GLY A 75 1.72 -7.57 -2.02
CA GLY A 75 2.41 -8.85 -1.93
C GLY A 75 2.82 -9.40 -3.29
N LYS A 76 3.56 -10.53 -3.35
CA LYS A 76 4.00 -11.13 -4.62
C LYS A 76 2.83 -11.72 -5.43
N THR A 77 1.84 -12.28 -4.76
CA THR A 77 0.72 -13.02 -5.37
C THR A 77 -0.62 -12.31 -5.21
N SER A 78 -0.74 -11.41 -4.23
CA SER A 78 -1.97 -10.70 -3.94
C SER A 78 -1.71 -9.21 -3.67
N LEU A 79 -2.76 -8.42 -3.89
CA LEU A 79 -2.89 -7.04 -3.46
C LEU A 79 -3.92 -6.99 -2.33
N GLU A 80 -3.64 -6.17 -1.34
CA GLU A 80 -4.53 -5.97 -0.20
C GLU A 80 -5.05 -4.53 -0.24
N ILE A 81 -6.36 -4.40 -0.30
CA ILE A 81 -7.07 -3.14 -0.52
C ILE A 81 -8.10 -2.99 0.59
N LEU A 82 -8.13 -1.84 1.23
CA LEU A 82 -9.21 -1.45 2.12
C LEU A 82 -10.19 -0.58 1.32
N ASP A 83 -11.43 -1.05 1.14
CA ASP A 83 -12.45 -0.29 0.42
C ASP A 83 -13.12 0.79 1.29
N GLU A 84 -14.05 1.53 0.70
CA GLU A 84 -14.79 2.61 1.38
C GLU A 84 -15.72 2.13 2.51
N ASP A 85 -16.06 0.84 2.52
CA ASP A 85 -16.92 0.20 3.54
C ASP A 85 -16.09 -0.40 4.69
N ASP A 86 -14.80 -0.07 4.78
CA ASP A 86 -13.81 -0.62 5.73
C ASP A 86 -13.63 -2.14 5.59
N VAL A 87 -13.92 -2.69 4.40
CA VAL A 87 -13.73 -4.10 4.07
C VAL A 87 -12.35 -4.32 3.45
N GLN A 88 -11.58 -5.20 4.08
CA GLN A 88 -10.28 -5.63 3.59
C GLN A 88 -10.44 -6.70 2.51
N ARG A 89 -10.03 -6.37 1.28
CA ARG A 89 -10.11 -7.22 0.09
C ARG A 89 -8.74 -7.69 -0.34
N PHE A 90 -8.61 -8.99 -0.58
CA PHE A 90 -7.41 -9.61 -1.14
C PHE A 90 -7.66 -9.95 -2.60
N VAL A 91 -7.01 -9.23 -3.50
CA VAL A 91 -7.13 -9.41 -4.95
C VAL A 91 -5.93 -10.22 -5.44
N ALA A 92 -6.19 -11.36 -6.09
CA ALA A 92 -5.14 -12.14 -6.72
C ALA A 92 -4.52 -11.37 -7.89
N ARG A 93 -3.19 -11.30 -7.98
CA ARG A 93 -2.52 -10.45 -8.98
C ARG A 93 -2.69 -10.94 -10.41
N ASP A 94 -2.85 -12.23 -10.60
CA ASP A 94 -3.05 -12.88 -11.90
C ASP A 94 -4.42 -12.58 -12.51
N THR A 95 -5.38 -12.11 -11.71
CA THR A 95 -6.69 -11.66 -12.21
C THR A 95 -6.73 -10.16 -12.50
N VAL A 96 -5.67 -9.40 -12.19
CA VAL A 96 -5.62 -7.95 -12.39
C VAL A 96 -5.25 -7.62 -13.83
N VAL A 97 -6.13 -6.87 -14.50
CA VAL A 97 -5.91 -6.35 -15.86
C VAL A 97 -5.21 -4.99 -15.82
N GLN A 98 -5.62 -4.11 -14.90
CA GLN A 98 -5.10 -2.75 -14.80
C GLN A 98 -5.16 -2.25 -13.36
N ILE A 99 -4.18 -1.43 -12.97
CA ILE A 99 -4.22 -0.62 -11.75
C ILE A 99 -4.13 0.85 -12.15
N VAL A 100 -5.10 1.65 -11.69
CA VAL A 100 -5.13 3.10 -11.85
C VAL A 100 -4.80 3.73 -10.50
N LEU A 101 -3.75 4.54 -10.48
CA LEU A 101 -3.45 5.38 -9.31
C LEU A 101 -4.35 6.61 -9.34
N ILE A 102 -5.14 6.81 -8.30
CA ILE A 102 -6.01 7.98 -8.14
C ILE A 102 -5.27 9.10 -7.42
N ALA A 103 -4.68 8.80 -6.27
CA ALA A 103 -3.92 9.79 -5.51
C ALA A 103 -2.86 9.14 -4.63
N HIS A 104 -1.71 9.79 -4.56
CA HIS A 104 -0.74 9.52 -3.51
C HIS A 104 -1.16 10.19 -2.21
N THR A 105 -1.22 9.42 -1.13
CA THR A 105 -1.55 9.91 0.22
C THR A 105 -0.32 10.02 1.12
N ARG A 106 0.78 9.35 0.72
CA ARG A 106 2.09 9.40 1.38
C ARG A 106 3.19 9.96 0.47
N PRO A 107 4.24 10.56 1.04
CA PRO A 107 5.47 10.87 0.31
C PRO A 107 6.07 9.61 -0.32
N ALA A 108 6.98 9.79 -1.28
CA ALA A 108 7.75 8.66 -1.76
C ALA A 108 8.59 8.07 -0.63
N TYR A 109 8.84 6.76 -0.67
CA TYR A 109 9.52 6.01 0.40
C TYR A 109 10.77 6.71 0.96
N ILE A 110 11.64 7.23 0.08
CA ILE A 110 12.89 7.90 0.47
C ILE A 110 12.68 9.20 1.25
N ASP A 111 11.54 9.86 1.04
CA ASP A 111 11.16 11.13 1.66
C ASP A 111 10.19 10.91 2.85
N ASP A 112 9.71 9.68 3.05
CA ASP A 112 8.75 9.30 4.08
C ASP A 112 9.44 8.93 5.41
N LYS A 113 9.74 9.97 6.20
CA LYS A 113 10.42 9.82 7.51
C LYS A 113 9.61 8.98 8.50
N GLU A 114 8.29 9.06 8.44
CA GLU A 114 7.40 8.34 9.33
C GLU A 114 7.47 6.84 9.04
N LEU A 115 7.39 6.46 7.77
CA LEU A 115 7.52 5.07 7.35
C LEU A 115 8.88 4.48 7.73
N LEU A 116 9.96 5.23 7.44
CA LEU A 116 11.32 4.80 7.77
C LEU A 116 11.54 4.63 9.28
N ALA A 117 10.92 5.49 10.09
CA ALA A 117 10.97 5.36 11.55
C ALA A 117 10.19 4.12 12.03
N PHE A 118 8.97 3.92 11.51
CA PHE A 118 8.14 2.77 11.81
C PHE A 118 8.84 1.45 11.47
N GLU A 119 9.39 1.30 10.27
CA GLU A 119 10.08 0.07 9.85
C GLU A 119 11.31 -0.23 10.72
N ARG A 120 12.06 0.81 11.13
CA ARG A 120 13.19 0.64 12.05
C ARG A 120 12.75 0.17 13.42
N GLU A 121 11.64 0.68 13.93
CA GLU A 121 11.09 0.23 15.21
C GLU A 121 10.54 -1.20 15.11
N ASP A 122 9.84 -1.54 14.04
CA ASP A 122 9.31 -2.88 13.83
C ASP A 122 10.43 -3.93 13.74
N MET A 123 11.52 -3.64 13.01
CA MET A 123 12.69 -4.50 12.97
C MET A 123 13.29 -4.74 14.36
N LYS A 124 13.37 -3.69 15.20
CA LYS A 124 13.84 -3.83 16.59
C LYS A 124 12.90 -4.70 17.42
N ARG A 125 11.57 -4.55 17.26
CA ARG A 125 10.59 -5.38 17.97
C ARG A 125 10.72 -6.85 17.57
N ARG A 126 10.83 -7.15 16.28
CA ARG A 126 11.03 -8.53 15.79
C ARG A 126 12.31 -9.15 16.33
N SER A 127 13.43 -8.42 16.32
CA SER A 127 14.69 -8.94 16.86
C SER A 127 14.58 -9.25 18.36
N THR A 128 13.94 -8.38 19.14
CA THR A 128 13.73 -8.64 20.58
C THR A 128 12.79 -9.81 20.85
N LEU A 129 11.79 -10.03 20.01
CA LEU A 129 10.90 -11.19 20.13
C LEU A 129 11.63 -12.49 19.78
N HIS A 130 12.40 -12.52 18.69
CA HIS A 130 13.23 -13.68 18.36
C HIS A 130 14.22 -14.03 19.47
N GLU A 131 14.90 -13.03 20.05
CA GLU A 131 15.83 -13.25 21.17
C GLU A 131 15.12 -13.80 22.41
N LYS A 132 13.91 -13.33 22.72
CA LYS A 132 13.10 -13.87 23.83
C LYS A 132 12.69 -15.32 23.58
N VAL A 133 12.20 -15.61 22.37
CA VAL A 133 11.82 -16.98 21.99
C VAL A 133 13.01 -17.91 22.12
N GLU A 134 14.18 -17.56 21.58
CA GLU A 134 15.40 -18.39 21.68
C GLU A 134 15.85 -18.65 23.13
N LYS A 135 15.71 -17.65 24.03
CA LYS A 135 16.00 -17.80 25.46
C LYS A 135 15.00 -18.70 26.19
N GLU A 136 13.76 -18.80 25.69
CA GLU A 136 12.73 -19.67 26.24
C GLU A 136 12.83 -21.11 25.68
N THR A 137 13.24 -21.29 24.42
CA THR A 137 13.45 -22.62 23.81
C THR A 137 14.76 -23.29 24.21
N THR A 138 15.77 -22.55 24.71
CA THR A 138 17.05 -23.15 25.15
C THR A 138 16.94 -24.05 26.39
N GLY A 139 15.74 -24.20 26.98
CA GLY A 139 15.46 -25.11 28.09
C GLY A 139 14.58 -26.34 27.76
N ASN A 140 14.20 -26.58 26.50
CA ASN A 140 13.37 -27.72 26.14
C ASN A 140 13.98 -28.50 24.96
N ASP A 141 14.69 -29.57 25.32
CA ASP A 141 15.14 -30.74 24.55
C ASP A 141 15.41 -30.62 23.04
N ASP A 142 16.64 -31.00 22.69
CA ASP A 142 17.16 -31.44 21.38
C ASP A 142 16.37 -32.63 20.79
N ALA A 143 15.06 -32.48 20.60
CA ALA A 143 14.21 -33.43 19.92
C ALA A 143 13.35 -32.69 18.91
N HIS A 144 13.57 -33.01 17.63
CA HIS A 144 12.77 -32.59 16.45
C HIS A 144 13.29 -31.41 15.61
N LEU A 145 14.62 -31.24 15.50
CA LEU A 145 15.15 -30.91 14.17
C LEU A 145 15.13 -32.20 13.33
N TRP A 146 14.25 -32.28 12.33
CA TRP A 146 14.34 -32.97 11.03
C TRP A 146 12.93 -33.34 10.58
N GLY A 147 12.47 -32.71 9.49
CA GLY A 147 11.19 -32.97 8.82
C GLY A 147 10.87 -31.89 7.80
#